data_AF-A0A420FW24-F1
#
_entry.id   AF-A0A420FW24-F1
#
_cell.length_a   1.000
_cell.length_b   1.000
_cell.length_c   1.000
_cell.angle_alpha   90.00
_cell.angle_beta   90.00
_cell.angle_gamma   90.00
#
_symmetry.space_group_name_H-M   'P 1'
#
loop_
_entity.id
_entity.type
_entity.pdbx_description
1 polymer ?
#
loop_
_entity_poly.entity_id
_entity_poly.type
_entity_poly.pdbx_seq_one_letter_code
_entity_poly.pdbx_strand_id
1 'polypeptide(L)'
;MEKSQLEINEIQQKYSKQIEQMRKMLLNMYAVSNIRFWYSCLSNFRKSDDMFKDIMQMDAFATSIIISYGRIFGKGTGTTKLEEKIIPLDLLNIHNEIIDFRHAKYAHHGELSSFERDIEIHYVDSSFIIDPKLEVGVWLGAPKKWAPLFEWLDGYMYDTFQAKLASLTKETGIEWKFPHGPAPSWIK
;
A
#
# COMPACT_ATOMS: atom_id res chain seq x y z
N MET A 1 -5.63 -37.32 -16.54
CA MET A 1 -6.91 -37.84 -16.02
C MET A 1 -7.57 -36.68 -15.29
N GLU A 2 -8.73 -36.24 -15.76
CA GLU A 2 -9.48 -35.16 -15.11
C GLU A 2 -9.96 -35.63 -13.73
N LYS A 3 -9.80 -34.79 -12.71
CA LYS A 3 -10.34 -35.07 -11.37
C LYS A 3 -11.84 -34.81 -11.37
N SER A 4 -12.58 -35.66 -10.66
CA SER A 4 -14.00 -35.43 -10.44
C SER A 4 -14.23 -34.20 -9.56
N GLN A 5 -15.42 -33.58 -9.68
CA GLN A 5 -15.78 -32.42 -8.85
C GLN A 5 -15.76 -32.76 -7.34
N LEU A 6 -16.07 -34.01 -7.00
CA LEU A 6 -16.01 -34.50 -5.62
C LEU A 6 -14.58 -34.45 -5.07
N GLU A 7 -13.61 -35.01 -5.80
CA GLU A 7 -12.19 -34.99 -5.42
C GLU A 7 -11.66 -33.55 -5.29
N ILE A 8 -12.07 -32.65 -6.19
CA ILE A 8 -11.68 -31.23 -6.13
C ILE A 8 -12.20 -30.60 -4.83
N ASN A 9 -13.46 -30.83 -4.49
CA ASN A 9 -14.07 -30.28 -3.27
C ASN A 9 -13.39 -30.84 -2.01
N GLU A 10 -13.07 -32.14 -1.98
CA GLU A 10 -12.35 -32.77 -0.87
C GLU A 10 -10.96 -32.17 -0.66
N ILE A 11 -10.22 -31.94 -1.75
CA ILE A 11 -8.91 -31.26 -1.69
C ILE A 11 -9.09 -29.83 -1.16
N GLN A 12 -10.03 -29.06 -1.70
CA GLN A 12 -10.27 -27.69 -1.25
C GLN A 12 -10.66 -27.62 0.23
N GLN A 13 -11.47 -28.56 0.70
CA GLN A 13 -11.87 -28.62 2.11
C GLN A 13 -10.70 -29.00 3.01
N LYS A 14 -9.91 -30.01 2.61
CA LYS A 14 -8.72 -30.47 3.35
C LYS A 14 -7.66 -29.38 3.51
N TYR A 15 -7.42 -28.59 2.45
CA TYR A 15 -6.41 -27.52 2.44
C TYR A 15 -7.02 -26.11 2.64
N SER A 16 -8.26 -26.02 3.11
CA SER A 16 -9.03 -24.78 3.26
C SER A 16 -8.28 -23.70 4.05
N LYS A 17 -7.56 -24.06 5.12
CA LYS A 17 -6.76 -23.12 5.93
C LYS A 17 -5.62 -22.47 5.12
N GLN A 18 -4.91 -23.25 4.30
CA GLN A 18 -3.82 -22.75 3.47
C GLN A 18 -4.36 -21.86 2.34
N ILE A 19 -5.45 -22.30 1.71
CA ILE A 19 -6.16 -21.53 0.67
C ILE A 19 -6.63 -20.19 1.25
N GLU A 20 -7.20 -20.20 2.46
CA GLU A 20 -7.66 -18.98 3.12
C GLU A 20 -6.49 -18.04 3.47
N GLN A 21 -5.34 -18.56 3.91
CA GLN A 21 -4.15 -17.73 4.10
C GLN A 21 -3.69 -17.09 2.78
N MET A 22 -3.74 -17.82 1.67
CA MET A 22 -3.41 -17.26 0.35
C MET A 22 -4.40 -16.18 -0.08
N ARG A 23 -5.71 -16.38 0.15
CA ARG A 23 -6.72 -15.33 -0.10
C ARG A 23 -6.41 -14.04 0.66
N LYS A 24 -6.01 -14.15 1.93
CA LYS A 24 -5.59 -12.99 2.73
C LYS A 24 -4.33 -12.32 2.19
N MET A 25 -3.42 -13.07 1.58
CA MET A 25 -2.22 -12.52 0.93
C MET A 25 -2.54 -11.74 -0.35
N LEU A 26 -3.60 -12.08 -1.08
CA LEU A 26 -3.98 -11.37 -2.32
C LEU A 26 -4.24 -9.88 -2.05
N LEU A 27 -4.78 -9.53 -0.87
CA LEU A 27 -4.99 -8.14 -0.48
C LEU A 27 -3.67 -7.40 -0.23
N ASN A 28 -2.64 -8.08 0.29
CA ASN A 28 -1.31 -7.50 0.41
C ASN A 28 -0.65 -7.34 -0.95
N MET A 29 -0.77 -8.32 -1.84
CA MET A 29 -0.27 -8.21 -3.21
C MET A 29 -0.92 -7.05 -3.95
N TYR A 30 -2.24 -6.87 -3.80
CA TYR A 30 -2.94 -5.70 -4.34
C TYR A 30 -2.42 -4.38 -3.75
N ALA A 31 -2.15 -4.33 -2.45
CA ALA A 31 -1.56 -3.16 -1.81
C ALA A 31 -0.16 -2.84 -2.36
N VAL A 32 0.68 -3.86 -2.60
CA VAL A 32 1.97 -3.69 -3.25
C VAL A 32 1.83 -3.16 -4.68
N SER A 33 0.92 -3.73 -5.48
CA SER A 33 0.65 -3.22 -6.83
C SER A 33 0.23 -1.74 -6.81
N ASN A 34 -0.61 -1.33 -5.85
CA ASN A 34 -1.00 0.07 -5.68
C ASN A 34 0.21 0.96 -5.33
N ILE A 35 1.06 0.52 -4.40
CA ILE A 35 2.28 1.25 -4.03
C ILE A 35 3.15 1.47 -5.28
N ARG A 36 3.42 0.40 -6.02
CA ARG A 36 4.27 0.42 -7.21
C ARG A 36 3.69 1.31 -8.30
N PHE A 37 2.39 1.21 -8.56
CA PHE A 37 1.69 2.02 -9.56
C PHE A 37 1.74 3.51 -9.22
N TRP A 38 1.30 3.89 -8.02
CA TRP A 38 1.27 5.30 -7.62
C TRP A 38 2.66 5.89 -7.45
N TYR A 39 3.64 5.10 -7.02
CA TYR A 39 5.03 5.52 -6.99
C TYR A 39 5.57 5.78 -8.41
N SER A 40 5.21 4.95 -9.38
CA SER A 40 5.54 5.19 -10.80
C SER A 40 4.90 6.47 -11.32
N CYS A 41 3.61 6.71 -11.03
CA CYS A 41 2.92 7.96 -11.39
C CYS A 41 3.61 9.18 -10.77
N LEU A 42 3.96 9.12 -9.48
CA LEU A 42 4.59 10.22 -8.77
C LEU A 42 6.04 10.46 -9.24
N SER A 43 6.79 9.40 -9.53
CA SER A 43 8.17 9.47 -10.03
C SER A 43 8.24 10.04 -11.45
N ASN A 44 7.20 9.80 -12.25
CA ASN A 44 7.11 10.26 -13.63
C ASN A 44 6.19 11.49 -13.78
N PHE A 45 5.84 12.16 -12.68
CA PHE A 45 4.92 13.28 -12.70
C PHE A 45 5.46 14.41 -13.56
N ARG A 46 4.63 14.94 -14.46
CA ARG A 46 4.96 16.09 -15.30
C ARG A 46 4.15 17.28 -14.83
N LYS A 47 4.85 18.35 -14.46
CA LYS A 47 4.23 19.60 -14.03
C LYS A 47 3.44 20.23 -15.18
N SER A 48 2.31 20.83 -14.84
CA SER A 48 1.47 21.62 -15.72
C SER A 48 1.58 23.12 -15.35
N ASP A 49 0.85 23.96 -16.08
CA ASP A 49 0.74 25.39 -15.75
C ASP A 49 -0.19 25.64 -14.55
N ASP A 50 -0.91 24.61 -14.08
CA ASP A 50 -1.78 24.66 -12.89
C ASP A 50 -1.07 24.04 -11.68
N MET A 51 -0.29 24.87 -10.99
CA MET A 51 0.49 24.47 -9.82
C MET A 51 -0.37 23.89 -8.68
N PHE A 52 -1.59 24.40 -8.48
CA PHE A 52 -2.44 23.94 -7.38
C PHE A 52 -2.96 22.54 -7.66
N LYS A 53 -3.43 22.31 -8.89
CA LYS A 53 -3.82 20.97 -9.35
C LYS A 53 -2.65 19.99 -9.23
N ASP A 54 -1.44 20.39 -9.64
CA ASP A 54 -0.26 19.53 -9.55
C ASP A 54 0.03 19.11 -8.10
N ILE A 55 -0.01 20.06 -7.16
CA ILE A 55 0.19 19.79 -5.73
C ILE A 55 -0.86 18.80 -5.22
N MET A 56 -2.13 19.00 -5.56
CA MET A 56 -3.22 18.10 -5.14
C MET A 56 -3.08 16.70 -5.73
N GLN A 57 -2.62 16.57 -6.97
CA GLN A 57 -2.37 15.27 -7.60
C GLN A 57 -1.18 14.55 -6.97
N MET A 58 -0.07 15.26 -6.72
CA MET A 58 1.09 14.69 -6.03
C MET A 58 0.71 14.21 -4.62
N ASP A 59 -0.07 15.01 -3.87
CA ASP A 59 -0.54 14.63 -2.55
C ASP A 59 -1.44 13.40 -2.59
N ALA A 60 -2.34 13.30 -3.58
CA ALA A 60 -3.19 12.13 -3.77
C ALA A 60 -2.37 10.86 -4.06
N PHE A 61 -1.29 10.97 -4.86
CA PHE A 61 -0.41 9.84 -5.14
C PHE A 61 0.39 9.42 -3.90
N ALA A 62 1.01 10.39 -3.21
CA ALA A 62 1.77 10.14 -1.97
C ALA A 62 0.87 9.51 -0.89
N THR A 63 -0.34 10.04 -0.72
CA THR A 63 -1.36 9.50 0.19
C THR A 63 -1.70 8.06 -0.15
N SER A 64 -1.94 7.76 -1.43
CA SER A 64 -2.29 6.41 -1.88
C SER A 64 -1.17 5.41 -1.62
N ILE A 65 0.09 5.83 -1.74
CA ILE A 65 1.28 5.03 -1.39
C ILE A 65 1.30 4.77 0.12
N ILE A 66 1.24 5.82 0.95
CA ILE A 66 1.36 5.74 2.41
C ILE A 66 0.24 4.87 3.01
N ILE A 67 -1.00 5.05 2.57
CA ILE A 67 -2.15 4.25 3.04
C ILE A 67 -1.99 2.79 2.64
N SER A 68 -1.62 2.53 1.38
CA SER A 68 -1.42 1.15 0.89
C SER A 68 -0.29 0.46 1.63
N TYR A 69 0.81 1.17 1.90
CA TYR A 69 1.94 0.66 2.68
C TYR A 69 1.52 0.34 4.11
N GLY A 70 0.86 1.29 4.78
CA GLY A 70 0.38 1.10 6.15
C GLY A 70 -0.63 -0.04 6.29
N ARG A 71 -1.40 -0.38 5.26
CA ARG A 71 -2.32 -1.53 5.28
C ARG A 71 -1.58 -2.87 5.41
N ILE A 72 -0.38 -2.98 4.87
CA ILE A 72 0.42 -4.21 4.88
C ILE A 72 0.96 -4.51 6.29
N PHE A 73 1.34 -3.46 7.03
CA PHE A 73 1.93 -3.56 8.38
C PHE A 73 0.94 -3.22 9.52
N GLY A 74 -0.24 -2.70 9.17
CA GLY A 74 -1.30 -2.35 10.11
C GLY A 74 -2.14 -3.56 10.54
N LYS A 75 -2.85 -3.41 11.67
CA LYS A 75 -3.90 -4.36 12.06
C LYS A 75 -5.13 -4.10 11.20
N GLY A 76 -5.48 -5.03 10.32
CA GLY A 76 -6.68 -4.98 9.48
C GLY A 76 -7.50 -6.26 9.59
N THR A 77 -8.81 -6.17 9.35
CA THR A 77 -9.68 -7.34 9.20
C THR A 77 -9.45 -7.96 7.82
N GLY A 78 -9.21 -9.27 7.78
CA GLY A 78 -9.12 -10.02 6.52
C GLY A 78 -7.78 -9.97 5.77
N THR A 79 -6.73 -9.34 6.29
CA THR A 79 -5.37 -9.42 5.73
C THR A 79 -4.40 -10.08 6.71
N THR A 80 -3.33 -10.67 6.19
CA THR A 80 -2.21 -11.13 7.04
C THR A 80 -1.28 -9.94 7.25
N LYS A 81 -1.18 -9.44 8.49
CA LYS A 81 -0.20 -8.41 8.84
C LYS A 81 1.21 -8.94 8.57
N LEU A 82 2.02 -8.18 7.83
CA LEU A 82 3.45 -8.43 7.77
C LEU A 82 4.11 -7.90 9.05
N GLU A 83 5.03 -8.69 9.59
CA GLU A 83 5.79 -8.31 10.77
C GLU A 83 6.99 -7.46 10.36
N GLU A 84 7.23 -6.33 11.02
CA GLU A 84 8.39 -5.46 10.73
C GLU A 84 9.73 -6.20 10.66
N LYS A 85 9.90 -7.27 11.45
CA LYS A 85 11.12 -8.09 11.47
C LYS A 85 11.52 -8.70 10.12
N ILE A 86 10.61 -8.74 9.15
CA ILE A 86 10.94 -9.22 7.79
C ILE A 86 11.69 -8.18 6.98
N ILE A 87 11.63 -6.90 7.36
CA ILE A 87 12.26 -5.79 6.64
C ILE A 87 13.79 -5.89 6.80
N PRO A 88 14.56 -5.81 5.71
CA PRO A 88 16.01 -5.74 5.77
C PRO A 88 16.50 -4.52 6.57
N LEU A 89 17.59 -4.68 7.33
CA LEU A 89 18.10 -3.65 8.23
C LEU A 89 18.45 -2.33 7.51
N ASP A 90 18.97 -2.43 6.29
CA ASP A 90 19.30 -1.29 5.42
C ASP A 90 18.05 -0.55 4.90
N LEU A 91 16.88 -1.19 4.92
CA LEU A 91 15.61 -0.63 4.48
C LEU A 91 14.70 -0.18 5.65
N LEU A 92 15.08 -0.51 6.90
CA LEU A 92 14.26 -0.25 8.08
C LEU A 92 14.00 1.24 8.31
N ASN A 93 15.00 2.09 8.05
CA ASN A 93 14.82 3.54 8.16
C ASN A 93 13.74 4.08 7.20
N ILE A 94 13.67 3.51 5.99
CA ILE A 94 12.68 3.89 4.98
C ILE A 94 11.29 3.38 5.39
N HIS A 95 11.21 2.17 5.97
CA HIS A 95 9.97 1.64 6.54
C HIS A 95 9.41 2.57 7.63
N ASN A 96 10.24 2.91 8.62
CA ASN A 96 9.86 3.75 9.74
C ASN A 96 9.37 5.12 9.26
N GLU A 97 10.10 5.74 8.33
CA GLU A 97 9.71 7.00 7.71
C GLU A 97 8.29 6.96 7.12
N ILE A 98 7.93 5.94 6.33
CA ILE A 98 6.60 5.83 5.71
C ILE A 98 5.50 5.59 6.77
N ILE A 99 5.79 4.79 7.80
CA ILE A 99 4.87 4.55 8.92
C ILE A 99 4.64 5.82 9.72
N ASP A 100 5.69 6.59 10.00
CA ASP A 100 5.61 7.88 10.69
C ASP A 100 4.79 8.88 9.88
N PHE A 101 4.93 8.90 8.55
CA PHE A 101 4.08 9.75 7.69
C PHE A 101 2.61 9.37 7.76
N ARG A 102 2.30 8.07 7.81
CA ARG A 102 0.93 7.63 8.02
C ARG A 102 0.40 8.13 9.37
N HIS A 103 1.22 8.06 10.42
CA HIS A 103 0.82 8.52 11.75
C HIS A 103 0.60 10.03 11.79
N ALA A 104 1.52 10.83 11.27
CA ALA A 104 1.41 12.30 11.23
C ALA A 104 0.18 12.79 10.44
N LYS A 105 -0.13 12.14 9.31
CA LYS A 105 -1.24 12.57 8.45
C LYS A 105 -2.61 12.02 8.86
N TYR A 106 -2.68 10.85 9.52
CA TYR A 106 -3.93 10.12 9.72
C TYR A 106 -4.16 9.48 11.10
N ALA A 107 -3.15 9.41 11.98
CA ALA A 107 -3.39 8.95 13.36
C ALA A 107 -3.75 10.15 14.24
N HIS A 108 -4.99 10.19 14.73
CA HIS A 108 -5.56 11.27 15.54
C HIS A 108 -4.94 11.47 16.95
N HIS A 109 -3.66 11.14 17.17
CA HIS A 109 -3.06 11.12 18.52
C HIS A 109 -1.62 11.67 18.61
N GLY A 110 -1.11 12.38 17.60
CA GLY A 110 0.20 13.02 17.67
C GLY A 110 0.13 14.54 17.69
N GLU A 111 1.01 15.19 18.47
CA GLU A 111 1.27 16.64 18.45
C GLU A 111 1.75 17.15 17.06
N LEU A 112 2.00 16.24 16.12
CA LEU A 112 2.39 16.48 14.72
C LEU A 112 1.20 16.24 13.79
N SER A 113 0.11 17.01 13.91
CA SER A 113 -0.90 17.00 12.86
C SER A 113 -0.38 17.76 11.65
N SER A 114 -0.31 17.14 10.46
CA SER A 114 -0.02 17.83 9.19
C SER A 114 -1.12 18.85 8.75
N PHE A 115 -2.05 19.14 9.66
CA PHE A 115 -3.22 19.97 9.48
C PHE A 115 -3.38 20.88 10.70
N GLU A 116 -2.81 22.09 10.65
CA GLU A 116 -3.26 23.14 11.55
C GLU A 116 -4.58 23.71 11.00
N ARG A 117 -5.56 23.84 11.89
CA ARG A 117 -6.89 24.36 11.58
C ARG A 117 -7.14 25.52 12.51
N ASP A 118 -7.07 26.71 11.96
CA ASP A 118 -7.43 27.93 12.66
C ASP A 118 -8.51 28.67 11.87
N ILE A 119 -9.27 29.50 12.55
CA ILE A 119 -10.30 30.33 11.93
C ILE A 119 -10.08 31.74 12.43
N GLU A 120 -9.76 32.64 11.51
CA GLU A 120 -9.84 34.06 11.81
C GLU A 120 -11.28 34.55 11.60
N ILE A 121 -11.80 35.27 12.58
CA ILE A 121 -13.14 35.85 12.53
C ILE A 121 -13.00 37.35 12.52
N HIS A 122 -13.49 37.97 11.46
CA HIS A 122 -13.52 39.43 11.30
C HIS A 122 -14.97 39.91 11.29
N TYR A 123 -15.24 41.09 11.87
CA TYR A 123 -16.55 41.72 11.80
C TYR A 123 -16.46 42.97 10.92
N VAL A 124 -17.15 42.94 9.77
CA VAL A 124 -17.15 44.01 8.77
C VAL A 124 -18.59 44.22 8.28
N ASP A 125 -19.03 45.46 8.18
CA ASP A 125 -20.35 45.86 7.63
C ASP A 125 -21.54 45.03 8.17
N SER A 126 -21.65 44.97 9.49
CA SER A 126 -22.70 44.24 10.21
C SER A 126 -22.70 42.71 10.03
N SER A 127 -21.63 42.14 9.47
CA SER A 127 -21.51 40.70 9.19
C SER A 127 -20.22 40.13 9.77
N PHE A 128 -20.29 38.88 10.25
CA PHE A 128 -19.09 38.10 10.58
C PHE A 128 -18.56 37.40 9.33
N ILE A 129 -17.27 37.58 9.04
CA ILE A 129 -16.53 36.90 7.98
C ILE A 129 -15.60 35.88 8.65
N ILE A 130 -15.61 34.66 8.12
CA ILE A 130 -14.80 33.54 8.59
C ILE A 130 -13.72 33.29 7.53
N ASP A 131 -12.46 33.50 7.90
CA ASP A 131 -11.31 33.17 7.07
C ASP A 131 -10.68 31.88 7.59
N PRO A 132 -10.86 30.74 6.90
CA PRO A 132 -10.25 29.49 7.30
C PRO A 132 -8.74 29.52 7.04
N LYS A 133 -7.94 29.23 8.07
CA LYS A 133 -6.53 28.91 7.93
C LYS A 133 -6.35 27.41 7.98
N LEU A 134 -5.94 26.84 6.85
CA LEU A 134 -5.59 25.44 6.73
C LEU A 134 -4.13 25.33 6.31
N GLU A 135 -3.26 24.91 7.22
CA GLU A 135 -1.90 24.54 6.86
C GLU A 135 -1.87 23.05 6.53
N VAL A 136 -1.58 22.72 5.27
CA VAL A 136 -1.48 21.32 4.81
C VAL A 136 -0.02 21.01 4.50
N GLY A 137 0.56 20.04 5.22
CA GLY A 137 1.82 19.42 4.82
C GLY A 137 1.64 18.65 3.51
N VAL A 138 2.10 19.22 2.38
CA VAL A 138 2.03 18.59 1.06
C VAL A 138 3.33 17.88 0.70
N TRP A 139 3.23 16.66 0.18
CA TRP A 139 4.38 15.88 -0.27
C TRP A 139 4.65 16.12 -1.75
N LEU A 140 5.80 16.71 -2.04
CA LEU A 140 6.23 17.01 -3.41
C LEU A 140 7.16 15.92 -3.93
N GLY A 141 6.65 15.10 -4.86
CA GLY A 141 7.44 14.13 -5.60
C GLY A 141 7.67 12.78 -4.90
N ALA A 142 8.36 11.88 -5.59
CA ALA A 142 8.64 10.52 -5.15
C ALA A 142 10.07 10.41 -4.60
N PRO A 143 10.28 10.21 -3.28
CA PRO A 143 11.62 10.03 -2.75
C PRO A 143 12.29 8.81 -3.37
N LYS A 144 13.40 8.99 -4.09
CA LYS A 144 14.15 7.90 -4.75
C LYS A 144 14.57 6.79 -3.78
N LYS A 145 14.86 7.18 -2.53
CA LYS A 145 15.18 6.24 -1.44
C LYS A 145 14.07 5.24 -1.11
N TRP A 146 12.82 5.48 -1.52
CA TRP A 146 11.73 4.52 -1.30
C TRP A 146 11.72 3.36 -2.31
N ALA A 147 12.29 3.55 -3.49
CA ALA A 147 12.24 2.54 -4.56
C ALA A 147 12.78 1.17 -4.13
N PRO A 148 13.96 1.06 -3.47
CA PRO A 148 14.50 -0.24 -3.05
C PRO A 148 13.58 -0.99 -2.09
N LEU A 149 12.90 -0.29 -1.17
CA LEU A 149 11.94 -0.89 -0.26
C LEU A 149 10.72 -1.44 -1.00
N PHE A 150 10.21 -0.71 -1.99
CA PHE A 150 9.06 -1.16 -2.77
C PHE A 150 9.40 -2.29 -3.73
N GLU A 151 10.60 -2.32 -4.30
CA GLU A 151 11.14 -3.45 -5.08
C GLU A 151 11.29 -4.70 -4.21
N TRP A 152 11.93 -4.56 -3.05
CA TRP A 152 12.11 -5.66 -2.12
C TRP A 152 10.76 -6.24 -1.66
N LEU A 153 9.80 -5.38 -1.34
CA LEU A 153 8.48 -5.81 -0.87
C LEU A 153 7.69 -6.58 -1.94
N ASP A 154 7.81 -6.19 -3.21
CA ASP A 154 7.23 -6.89 -4.36
C ASP A 154 7.83 -8.29 -4.51
N GLY A 155 9.17 -8.39 -4.51
CA GLY A 155 9.88 -9.66 -4.53
C GLY A 155 9.50 -10.57 -3.36
N TYR A 156 9.52 -10.05 -2.14
CA TYR A 156 9.16 -10.79 -0.93
C TYR A 156 7.73 -11.37 -1.02
N MET A 157 6.77 -10.57 -1.49
CA MET A 157 5.38 -11.03 -1.64
C MET A 157 5.24 -12.11 -2.71
N TYR A 158 5.93 -11.95 -3.84
CA TYR A 158 5.98 -12.95 -4.90
C TYR A 158 6.55 -14.27 -4.39
N ASP A 159 7.74 -14.24 -3.78
CA ASP A 159 8.45 -15.42 -3.29
C ASP A 159 7.64 -16.14 -2.21
N THR A 160 7.06 -15.39 -1.27
CA THR A 160 6.22 -15.95 -0.20
C THR A 160 4.98 -16.66 -0.78
N PHE A 161 4.37 -16.10 -1.83
CA PHE A 161 3.20 -16.70 -2.46
C PHE A 161 3.57 -17.95 -3.26
N GLN A 162 4.67 -17.91 -4.01
CA GLN A 162 5.19 -19.07 -4.75
C GLN A 162 5.58 -20.22 -3.83
N ALA A 163 6.21 -19.92 -2.68
CA ALA A 163 6.54 -20.93 -1.69
C ALA A 163 5.29 -21.67 -1.17
N LYS A 164 4.16 -20.96 -0.99
CA LYS A 164 2.89 -21.58 -0.59
C LYS A 164 2.29 -22.46 -1.69
N LEU A 165 2.33 -22.02 -2.95
CA LEU A 165 1.91 -22.82 -4.10
C LEU A 165 2.75 -24.09 -4.26
N ALA A 166 4.07 -23.97 -4.09
CA ALA A 166 4.98 -25.11 -4.13
C ALA A 166 4.71 -26.11 -3.00
N SER A 167 4.43 -25.62 -1.78
CA SER A 167 4.02 -26.46 -0.64
C SER A 167 2.73 -27.22 -0.94
N LEU A 168 1.70 -26.52 -1.42
CA LEU A 168 0.43 -27.13 -1.84
C LEU A 168 0.66 -28.19 -2.92
N THR A 169 1.48 -27.88 -3.93
CA THR A 169 1.81 -28.81 -5.01
C THR A 169 2.47 -30.08 -4.49
N LYS A 170 3.44 -29.94 -3.58
CA LYS A 170 4.10 -31.07 -2.93
C LYS A 170 3.15 -31.89 -2.07
N GLU A 171 2.24 -31.24 -1.34
CA GLU A 171 1.30 -31.89 -0.42
C GLU A 171 0.14 -32.59 -1.14
N THR A 172 -0.32 -32.05 -2.28
CA THR A 172 -1.46 -32.61 -3.03
C THR A 172 -1.03 -33.53 -4.18
N GLY A 173 0.22 -33.43 -4.64
CA GLY A 173 0.69 -34.09 -5.87
C GLY A 173 0.03 -33.52 -7.14
N ILE A 174 -0.49 -32.30 -7.08
CA ILE A 174 -1.20 -31.61 -8.17
C ILE A 174 -0.58 -30.24 -8.32
N GLU A 175 -0.31 -29.80 -9.54
CA GLU A 175 0.23 -28.46 -9.77
C GLU A 175 -0.76 -27.37 -9.34
N TRP A 176 -0.35 -26.52 -8.39
CA TRP A 176 -1.00 -25.27 -8.05
C TRP A 176 -0.20 -24.12 -8.65
N LYS A 177 -0.85 -23.30 -9.47
CA LYS A 177 -0.20 -22.17 -10.15
C LYS A 177 -1.00 -20.89 -9.99
N PHE A 178 -0.29 -19.77 -9.95
CA PHE A 178 -0.87 -18.45 -10.13
C PHE A 178 -0.78 -18.07 -11.62
N PRO A 179 -1.82 -17.49 -12.22
CA PRO A 179 -1.70 -16.97 -13.57
C PRO A 179 -0.65 -15.84 -13.58
N HIS A 180 0.32 -15.96 -14.48
CA HIS A 180 1.32 -14.94 -14.71
C HIS A 180 1.08 -14.29 -16.08
N GLY A 181 1.06 -12.95 -16.09
CA GLY A 181 1.05 -12.14 -17.31
C GLY A 181 2.37 -11.39 -17.46
N PRO A 182 2.57 -10.68 -18.59
CA PRO A 182 3.72 -9.79 -18.74
C PRO A 182 3.71 -8.72 -17.64
N ALA A 183 4.89 -8.22 -17.29
CA ALA A 183 5.00 -7.08 -16.38
C ALA A 183 4.16 -5.90 -16.93
N PRO A 184 3.42 -5.19 -16.07
CA PRO A 184 2.68 -4.01 -16.49
C PRO A 184 3.60 -2.94 -17.09
N SER A 185 3.11 -2.22 -18.11
CA SER A 185 3.90 -1.21 -18.85
C SER A 185 4.37 -0.01 -18.02
N TRP A 186 3.83 0.17 -16.82
CA TRP A 186 4.19 1.22 -15.87
C TRP A 186 5.35 0.82 -14.95
N ILE A 187 5.76 -0.45 -14.95
CA ILE A 187 7.01 -0.91 -14.34
C ILE A 187 8.13 -0.60 -15.33
N LYS A 188 9.04 0.30 -14.96
CA LYS A 188 10.25 0.64 -15.72
C LYS A 188 11.47 0.36 -14.88
#